data_AF-A0A3C1DVI5-F1
#
_entry.id   AF-A0A3C1DVI5-F1
#
_cell.length_a   1.000
_cell.length_b   1.000
_cell.length_c   1.000
_cell.angle_alpha   90.00
_cell.angle_beta   90.00
_cell.angle_gamma   90.00
#
_symmetry.space_group_name_H-M   'P 1'
#
loop_
_entity.id
_entity.type
_entity.pdbx_description
1 polymer ?
#
loop_
_entity_poly.entity_id
_entity_poly.type
_entity_poly.pdbx_seq_one_letter_code
_entity_poly.pdbx_strand_id
1 'polypeptide(L)'
;MSSAAAPLVDVGEIIRLVGPGAFQRAQDYARHGAVVETHWDADARILTGTVRGTRASPYNCSILLAPATGEFSRPTSSMCSCPVDVDCKHVAATLLVSNTAHVREHDGVQGASGLVAGGVGVEGGSR
;
A
#
# COMPACT_ATOMS: atom_id res chain seq x y z
N MET A 1 -0.25 18.69 8.97
CA MET A 1 0.12 18.11 7.66
C MET A 1 -0.82 16.94 7.47
N SER A 2 -1.89 17.16 6.73
CA SER A 2 -3.01 16.21 6.63
C SER A 2 -2.50 14.92 5.99
N SER A 3 -2.48 13.85 6.78
CA SER A 3 -2.18 12.51 6.30
C SER A 3 -3.32 12.11 5.36
N ALA A 4 -3.10 12.30 4.06
CA ALA A 4 -3.88 11.62 3.04
C ALA A 4 -3.28 10.22 2.88
N ALA A 5 -4.14 9.22 2.77
CA ALA A 5 -3.74 7.87 2.38
C ALA A 5 -2.93 7.94 1.09
N ALA A 6 -1.83 7.18 0.99
CA ALA A 6 -1.14 7.01 -0.28
C ALA A 6 -2.12 6.45 -1.33
N PRO A 7 -2.06 6.87 -2.60
CA PRO A 7 -2.91 6.29 -3.65
C PRO A 7 -2.56 4.81 -3.88
N LEU A 8 -3.55 4.02 -4.32
CA LEU A 8 -3.31 2.62 -4.67
C LEU A 8 -2.41 2.51 -5.90
N VAL A 9 -1.52 1.53 -5.89
CA VAL A 9 -0.69 1.20 -7.05
C VAL A 9 -1.05 -0.19 -7.54
N ASP A 10 -1.38 -0.31 -8.83
CA ASP A 10 -1.70 -1.60 -9.42
C ASP A 10 -0.53 -2.59 -9.32
N VAL A 11 -0.82 -3.84 -8.96
CA VAL A 11 0.21 -4.87 -8.77
C VAL A 11 0.97 -5.16 -10.07
N GLY A 12 0.30 -5.12 -11.21
CA GLY A 12 0.92 -5.24 -12.52
C GLY A 12 1.95 -4.14 -12.75
N GLU A 13 1.66 -2.89 -12.38
CA GLU A 13 2.62 -1.78 -12.46
C GLU A 13 3.81 -1.97 -11.52
N ILE A 14 3.60 -2.50 -10.31
CA ILE A 14 4.71 -2.85 -9.40
C ILE A 14 5.61 -3.91 -10.05
N ILE A 15 5.02 -4.97 -10.63
CA ILE A 15 5.77 -6.03 -11.30
C ILE A 15 6.53 -5.49 -12.51
N ARG A 16 5.92 -4.58 -13.29
CA ARG A 16 6.58 -3.95 -14.44
C ARG A 16 7.77 -3.08 -14.02
N LEU A 17 7.68 -2.41 -12.88
CA LEU A 17 8.77 -1.60 -12.33
C LEU A 17 9.95 -2.47 -11.88
N VAL A 18 9.71 -3.43 -10.98
CA VAL A 18 10.79 -4.16 -10.28
C VAL A 18 11.17 -5.50 -10.92
N GLY A 19 10.33 -6.00 -11.82
CA GLY A 19 10.42 -7.34 -12.35
C GLY A 19 9.88 -8.44 -11.42
N PRO A 20 9.51 -9.60 -11.96
CA PRO A 20 8.80 -10.66 -11.24
C PRO A 20 9.63 -11.26 -10.08
N GLY A 21 10.94 -11.44 -10.25
CA GLY A 21 11.80 -12.02 -9.22
C GLY A 21 12.06 -11.10 -8.02
N ALA A 22 12.07 -9.77 -8.22
CA ALA A 22 12.13 -8.82 -7.11
C ALA A 22 10.77 -8.74 -6.41
N PHE A 23 9.68 -8.72 -7.19
CA PHE A 23 8.32 -8.70 -6.67
C PHE A 23 8.01 -9.91 -5.79
N GLN A 24 8.37 -11.13 -6.21
CA GLN A 24 8.14 -12.33 -5.42
C GLN A 24 8.81 -12.24 -4.04
N ARG A 25 10.08 -11.81 -3.98
CA ARG A 25 10.81 -11.60 -2.73
C ARG A 25 10.22 -10.47 -1.89
N ALA A 26 9.71 -9.42 -2.54
CA ALA A 26 9.09 -8.30 -1.87
C ALA A 26 7.86 -8.71 -1.07
N GLN A 27 7.08 -9.67 -1.58
CA GLN A 27 5.93 -10.21 -0.86
C GLN A 27 6.33 -10.85 0.48
N ASP A 28 7.45 -11.59 0.52
CA ASP A 28 7.96 -12.16 1.78
C ASP A 28 8.32 -11.05 2.79
N TYR A 29 8.96 -9.98 2.31
CA TYR A 29 9.34 -8.85 3.15
C TYR A 29 8.11 -8.11 3.69
N ALA A 30 7.11 -7.89 2.85
CA ALA A 30 5.84 -7.29 3.27
C ALA A 30 5.12 -8.16 4.31
N ARG A 31 5.02 -9.48 4.05
CA ARG A 31 4.38 -10.43 4.98
C ARG A 31 5.08 -10.53 6.33
N HIS A 32 6.41 -10.51 6.35
CA HIS A 32 7.19 -10.64 7.58
C HIS A 32 7.36 -9.32 8.35
N GLY A 33 6.69 -8.24 7.94
CA GLY A 33 6.80 -6.95 8.61
C GLY A 33 8.20 -6.33 8.52
N ALA A 34 8.92 -6.61 7.41
CA ALA A 34 10.24 -6.01 7.19
C ALA A 34 10.14 -4.52 6.87
N VAL A 35 9.02 -4.06 6.28
CA VAL A 35 8.71 -2.64 6.13
C VAL A 35 8.24 -2.12 7.49
N VAL A 36 9.03 -1.22 8.07
CA VAL A 36 8.80 -0.67 9.41
C VAL A 36 7.79 0.46 9.35
N GLU A 37 7.91 1.31 8.34
CA GLU A 37 7.12 2.52 8.19
C GLU A 37 7.02 2.90 6.71
N THR A 38 5.91 3.53 6.35
CA THR A 38 5.66 4.14 5.05
C THR A 38 5.07 5.53 5.27
N HIS A 39 5.52 6.52 4.49
CA HIS A 39 5.03 7.88 4.57
C HIS A 39 4.72 8.43 3.17
N TRP A 40 3.56 9.03 3.01
CA TRP A 40 3.12 9.65 1.76
C TRP A 40 3.24 11.16 1.82
N ASP A 41 3.99 11.73 0.89
CA ASP A 41 4.02 13.16 0.63
C ASP A 41 3.14 13.48 -0.59
N ALA A 42 1.97 14.07 -0.34
CA ALA A 42 1.01 14.40 -1.39
C ALA A 42 1.47 15.56 -2.29
N ASP A 43 2.26 16.50 -1.75
CA ASP A 43 2.74 17.68 -2.48
C ASP A 43 3.87 17.29 -3.44
N ALA A 44 4.83 16.51 -2.93
CA ALA A 44 5.94 16.00 -3.74
C ALA A 44 5.55 14.78 -4.59
N ARG A 45 4.42 14.13 -4.28
CA ARG A 45 3.98 12.85 -4.87
C ARG A 45 4.97 11.72 -4.64
N ILE A 46 5.64 11.73 -3.49
CA ILE A 46 6.67 10.75 -3.14
C ILE A 46 6.19 9.88 -1.99
N LEU A 47 6.21 8.57 -2.21
CA LEU A 47 6.06 7.57 -1.17
C LEU A 47 7.45 7.21 -0.64
N THR A 48 7.68 7.41 0.64
CA THR A 48 8.90 6.95 1.32
C THR A 48 8.61 5.72 2.16
N GLY A 49 9.62 4.87 2.34
CA GLY A 49 9.49 3.68 3.18
C GLY A 49 10.81 3.27 3.83
N THR A 50 10.73 2.84 5.07
CA THR A 50 11.86 2.32 5.84
C THR A 50 11.75 0.81 5.94
N VAL A 51 12.74 0.09 5.40
CA VAL A 51 12.69 -1.37 5.23
C VAL A 51 13.90 -2.03 5.88
N ARG A 52 13.66 -2.93 6.82
CA ARG A 52 14.69 -3.81 7.39
C ARG A 52 15.17 -4.78 6.32
N GLY A 53 16.48 -4.90 6.20
CA GLY A 53 17.11 -5.83 5.27
C GLY A 53 18.27 -6.55 5.91
N THR A 54 19.28 -6.86 5.12
CA THR A 54 20.45 -7.64 5.56
C THR A 54 21.46 -6.83 6.35
N ARG A 55 21.42 -5.49 6.28
CA ARG A 55 22.27 -4.61 7.08
C ARG A 55 21.64 -4.32 8.44
N ALA A 56 22.49 -3.95 9.40
CA ALA A 56 22.07 -3.55 10.73
C ALA A 56 21.19 -2.29 10.73
N SER A 57 21.45 -1.35 9.81
CA SER A 57 20.61 -0.17 9.61
C SER A 57 19.54 -0.44 8.55
N PRO A 58 18.27 -0.03 8.78
CA PRO A 58 17.22 -0.08 7.77
C PRO A 58 17.57 0.69 6.50
N TYR A 59 17.04 0.22 5.38
CA TYR A 59 17.11 0.91 4.10
C TYR A 59 15.96 1.91 3.95
N ASN A 60 16.23 3.04 3.30
CA ASN A 60 15.19 4.01 2.94
C ASN A 60 14.91 3.92 1.45
N CYS A 61 13.64 3.94 1.11
CA CYS A 61 13.13 3.93 -0.25
C CYS A 61 12.35 5.21 -0.49
N SER A 62 12.42 5.74 -1.71
CA SER A 62 11.62 6.85 -2.20
C SER A 62 11.08 6.48 -3.57
N ILE A 63 9.77 6.57 -3.74
CA ILE A 63 9.06 6.22 -4.97
C ILE A 63 8.24 7.41 -5.43
N LEU A 64 8.48 7.89 -6.64
CA LEU A 64 7.67 8.91 -7.26
C LEU A 64 6.44 8.27 -7.90
N LEU A 65 5.25 8.72 -7.50
CA LEU A 65 3.96 8.21 -7.98
C LEU A 65 3.25 9.25 -8.85
N ALA A 66 3.10 8.95 -10.12
CA ALA A 66 2.26 9.74 -11.02
C ALA A 66 0.80 9.29 -10.93
N PRO A 67 -0.18 10.22 -10.99
CA PRO A 67 -1.58 9.87 -11.15
C PRO A 67 -1.80 8.94 -12.36
N ALA A 68 -2.65 7.94 -12.19
CA ALA A 68 -3.14 7.09 -13.26
C ALA A 68 -4.67 7.23 -13.37
N THR A 69 -5.37 6.16 -13.73
CA THR A 69 -6.83 6.15 -13.84
C THR A 69 -7.49 6.07 -12.47
N GLY A 70 -8.42 6.98 -12.18
CA GLY A 70 -9.21 6.96 -10.94
C GLY A 70 -8.36 7.17 -9.69
N GLU A 71 -8.54 6.30 -8.69
CA GLU A 71 -7.80 6.34 -7.42
C GLU A 71 -6.40 5.68 -7.51
N PHE A 72 -6.06 5.13 -8.68
CA PHE A 72 -4.78 4.48 -8.90
C PHE A 72 -3.69 5.49 -9.28
N SER A 73 -2.46 5.17 -8.87
CA SER A 73 -1.24 5.82 -9.31
C SER A 73 -0.26 4.77 -9.85
N ARG A 74 0.68 5.24 -10.67
CA ARG A 74 1.74 4.40 -11.23
C ARG A 74 3.11 4.91 -10.77
N PRO A 75 4.04 4.02 -10.43
CA PRO A 75 5.40 4.41 -10.10
C PRO A 75 6.13 4.83 -11.37
N THR A 76 6.80 5.97 -11.33
CA THR A 76 7.58 6.51 -12.46
C THR A 76 9.08 6.45 -12.23
N SER A 77 9.49 6.55 -10.96
CA SER A 77 10.88 6.47 -10.55
C SER A 77 10.95 5.91 -9.14
N SER A 78 11.99 5.15 -8.86
CA SER A 78 12.24 4.63 -7.53
C SER A 78 13.72 4.74 -7.19
N MET A 79 13.99 4.94 -5.90
CA MET A 79 15.35 4.98 -5.37
C MET A 79 15.36 4.35 -3.99
N CYS A 80 16.43 3.64 -3.66
CA CYS A 80 16.57 2.88 -2.44
C CYS A 80 18.03 2.89 -2.00
N SER A 81 18.30 3.07 -0.71
CA SER A 81 19.67 3.06 -0.17
C SER A 81 20.31 1.65 -0.12
N CYS A 82 19.69 0.64 -0.74
CA CYS A 82 20.22 -0.71 -0.79
C CYS A 82 21.26 -0.88 -1.92
N PRO A 83 22.10 -1.92 -1.91
CA PRO A 83 23.15 -2.11 -2.94
C PRO A 83 22.67 -2.26 -4.39
N VAL A 84 21.36 -2.34 -4.62
CA VAL A 84 20.76 -2.41 -5.96
C VAL A 84 20.38 -1.00 -6.46
N ASP A 85 20.28 -0.03 -5.55
CA ASP A 85 19.90 1.36 -5.75
C ASP A 85 18.47 1.60 -6.26
N VAL A 86 18.03 0.99 -7.35
CA VAL A 86 16.71 1.23 -7.96
C VAL A 86 15.93 -0.06 -8.17
N ASP A 87 14.60 0.06 -8.24
CA ASP A 87 13.68 -1.01 -8.65
C ASP A 87 13.86 -2.34 -7.92
N CYS A 88 14.24 -2.26 -6.66
CA CYS A 88 14.60 -3.41 -5.85
C CYS A 88 13.37 -4.00 -5.13
N LYS A 89 13.55 -5.17 -4.51
CA LYS A 89 12.51 -5.80 -3.69
C LYS A 89 12.02 -4.92 -2.54
N HIS A 90 12.84 -4.01 -2.00
CA HIS A 90 12.42 -3.11 -0.92
C HIS A 90 11.43 -2.05 -1.42
N VAL A 91 11.64 -1.53 -2.64
CA VAL A 91 10.70 -0.62 -3.31
C VAL A 91 9.35 -1.31 -3.49
N ALA A 92 9.34 -2.53 -4.03
CA ALA A 92 8.11 -3.30 -4.19
C ALA A 92 7.44 -3.63 -2.84
N ALA A 93 8.20 -3.94 -1.79
CA ALA A 93 7.64 -4.25 -0.47
C ALA A 93 6.97 -3.00 0.13
N THR A 94 7.60 -1.84 0.01
CA THR A 94 7.04 -0.54 0.43
C THR A 94 5.71 -0.27 -0.29
N LEU A 95 5.65 -0.47 -1.61
CA LEU A 95 4.41 -0.28 -2.38
C LEU A 95 3.29 -1.23 -1.94
N LEU A 96 3.61 -2.50 -1.69
CA LEU A 96 2.64 -3.49 -1.22
C LEU A 96 2.08 -3.15 0.18
N VAL A 97 2.95 -2.72 1.09
CA VAL A 97 2.54 -2.31 2.44
C VAL A 97 1.72 -1.04 2.41
N SER A 98 2.11 -0.06 1.58
CA SER A 98 1.34 1.16 1.35
C SER A 98 -0.05 0.87 0.81
N ASN A 99 -0.18 -0.02 -0.19
CA ASN A 99 -1.49 -0.44 -0.69
C ASN A 99 -2.35 -1.09 0.41
N THR A 100 -1.73 -1.92 1.24
CA THR A 100 -2.43 -2.58 2.36
C THR A 100 -2.93 -1.54 3.38
N ALA A 101 -2.14 -0.52 3.66
CA ALA A 101 -2.53 0.59 4.54
C ALA A 101 -3.71 1.39 3.95
N HIS A 102 -3.64 1.73 2.66
CA HIS A 102 -4.73 2.42 1.97
C HIS A 102 -6.06 1.66 2.05
N VAL A 103 -6.04 0.34 1.77
CA VAL A 103 -7.25 -0.49 1.84
C VAL A 103 -7.83 -0.49 3.26
N ARG A 104 -7.00 -0.55 4.30
CA ARG A 104 -7.47 -0.50 5.70
C ARG A 104 -8.11 0.83 6.05
N GLU A 105 -7.56 1.94 5.55
CA GLU A 105 -8.12 3.27 5.75
C GLU A 105 -9.44 3.45 4.99
N HIS A 106 -9.54 2.94 3.75
CA HIS A 106 -10.79 2.96 2.97
C HIS A 106 -11.87 2.00 3.52
N ASP A 107 -11.50 0.78 3.93
CA ASP A 107 -12.43 -0.19 4.55
C ASP A 107 -12.97 0.33 5.88
N GLY A 108 -12.15 1.07 6.65
CA GLY A 108 -12.58 1.75 7.88
C GLY A 108 -13.67 2.81 7.66
N VAL A 109 -13.75 3.38 6.45
CA VAL A 109 -14.80 4.32 6.05
C VAL A 109 -16.02 3.59 5.48
N GLN A 110 -15.84 2.45 4.79
CA GLN A 110 -16.94 1.67 4.19
C GLN A 110 -17.68 0.75 5.18
N GLY A 111 -17.06 0.37 6.30
CA GLY A 111 -17.67 -0.45 7.35
C GLY A 111 -18.81 0.21 8.14
N ALA A 112 -19.01 1.53 8.01
CA ALA A 112 -20.08 2.26 8.70
C ALA A 112 -21.41 2.35 7.93
N SER A 113 -21.48 1.88 6.67
CA SER A 113 -22.68 2.01 5.82
C SER A 113 -23.45 0.70 5.58
N GLY A 114 -23.12 -0.39 6.30
CA GLY A 114 -23.56 -1.75 5.97
C GLY A 114 -24.46 -2.48 6.98
N LEU A 115 -25.04 -1.82 7.99
CA LEU A 115 -25.95 -2.47 8.95
C LEU A 115 -27.33 -1.79 9.03
N VAL A 116 -28.08 -1.83 7.93
CA VAL A 116 -29.54 -1.67 7.94
C VAL A 116 -30.22 -2.68 7.01
N ALA A 117 -30.43 -3.90 7.51
CA ALA A 117 -31.47 -4.82 7.06
C ALA A 117 -31.60 -5.91 8.14
N GLY A 118 -32.73 -6.12 8.81
CA GLY A 118 -34.02 -5.47 8.83
C GLY A 118 -34.77 -6.10 10.00
N GLY A 119 -35.45 -5.29 10.80
CA GLY A 119 -36.37 -5.81 11.81
C GLY A 119 -37.55 -6.47 11.11
N VAL A 120 -37.78 -7.75 11.39
CA VAL A 120 -39.08 -8.38 11.15
C VAL A 120 -39.90 -8.22 12.43
N GLY A 121 -40.90 -7.34 12.32
CA GLY A 121 -41.94 -7.15 13.30
C GLY A 121 -42.90 -8.33 13.34
N VAL A 122 -43.48 -8.48 14.52
CA VAL A 122 -44.50 -9.44 14.92
C VAL A 122 -45.89 -9.06 14.38
N GLU A 123 -46.60 -10.04 13.82
CA GLU A 123 -48.07 -10.08 13.66
C GLU A 123 -48.44 -11.57 13.77
N GLY A 124 -49.33 -12.11 14.61
CA GLY A 124 -50.53 -11.56 15.22
C GLY A 124 -51.74 -12.38 14.77
N GLY A 125 -52.15 -13.41 15.53
CA GLY A 125 -53.56 -13.74 15.76
C GLY A 125 -54.30 -14.81 14.91
N SER A 126 -55.16 -15.53 15.63
CA SER A 126 -56.26 -16.45 15.24
C SER A 126 -55.84 -17.87 14.83
N ARG A 127 -56.31 -18.95 15.46
CA ARG A 127 -57.69 -19.28 15.89
C ARG A 127 -57.65 -20.30 17.04
#